data_AF-A0A8H3ZKZ7-F1
#
_entry.id   AF-A0A8H3ZKZ7-F1
#
_cell.length_a   1.000
_cell.length_b   1.000
_cell.length_c   1.000
_cell.angle_alpha   90.00
_cell.angle_beta   90.00
_cell.angle_gamma   90.00
#
_symmetry.space_group_name_H-M   'P 1'
#
loop_
_entity.id
_entity.type
_entity.pdbx_description
1 polymer ?
#
loop_
_entity_poly.entity_id
_entity_poly.type
_entity_poly.pdbx_seq_one_letter_code
_entity_poly.pdbx_strand_id
1 'polypeptide(L)'
;MPPLPGFSDNPLKSRDDLVRATEAFLKPLIQYFSPGKARIQLPVATGTHFDENAAQLEGFARPLWAVGALLMSGDPDWEVVQPWIDGFDAGVDPDHPEYWGDIQDYDQRMVEAEMISFALLASPRHMLWGRLRPETQKNLVTWLSNMNTKLVHRANWLWFRVFGNLALSRVCNVDTPEVRDQIEDDLRVLDTFYLEDGWSSDGSWRTPGIDDEEYRIFLETGRANALPNGRNACFYSGSFAIQFSQLLYIRFAGDRDPARTTKYLQQARDFGAGFWRLFNSNGAVIPFGRSLTYRFAAAGFFAALALADVPNMPAPLASPGAVKGFLLRHLRWWANSQRIFSTQMGH
;
A
#
# COMPACT_ATOMS: atom_id res chain seq x y z
N MET A 1 -11.88 -20.33 -8.64
CA MET A 1 -12.40 -20.15 -7.28
C MET A 1 -13.86 -19.79 -7.35
N PRO A 2 -14.69 -20.24 -6.41
CA PRO A 2 -16.09 -19.82 -6.32
C PRO A 2 -16.21 -18.31 -6.00
N PRO A 3 -17.38 -17.70 -6.24
CA PRO A 3 -17.70 -16.36 -5.75
C PRO A 3 -17.42 -16.23 -4.25
N LEU A 4 -16.97 -15.07 -3.79
CA LEU A 4 -16.72 -14.80 -2.37
C LEU A 4 -18.00 -14.25 -1.71
N PRO A 5 -18.68 -14.99 -0.81
CA PRO A 5 -19.86 -14.49 -0.12
C PRO A 5 -19.55 -13.23 0.69
N GLY A 6 -20.44 -12.24 0.64
CA GLY A 6 -20.24 -10.91 1.23
C GLY A 6 -19.54 -9.91 0.32
N PHE A 7 -18.89 -10.36 -0.77
CA PHE A 7 -18.28 -9.51 -1.80
C PHE A 7 -18.94 -9.69 -3.19
N SER A 8 -18.97 -10.92 -3.72
CA SER A 8 -19.50 -11.19 -5.07
C SER A 8 -21.02 -11.01 -5.18
N ASP A 9 -21.74 -11.21 -4.09
CA ASP A 9 -23.19 -11.00 -3.96
C ASP A 9 -23.53 -9.59 -3.39
N ASN A 10 -22.53 -8.72 -3.26
CA ASN A 10 -22.67 -7.42 -2.63
C ASN A 10 -23.00 -6.33 -3.67
N PRO A 11 -24.05 -5.51 -3.49
CA PRO A 11 -24.37 -4.43 -4.40
C PRO A 11 -23.39 -3.26 -4.33
N LEU A 12 -22.59 -3.15 -3.26
CA LEU A 12 -21.55 -2.12 -3.08
C LEU A 12 -22.08 -0.70 -3.28
N LYS A 13 -23.19 -0.32 -2.61
CA LYS A 13 -23.84 1.01 -2.76
C LYS A 13 -23.64 1.90 -1.54
N SER A 14 -23.72 1.31 -0.36
CA SER A 14 -23.68 1.99 0.93
C SER A 14 -22.30 1.86 1.61
N ARG A 15 -22.13 2.54 2.74
CA ARG A 15 -20.99 2.34 3.64
C ARG A 15 -20.98 0.90 4.17
N ASP A 16 -22.13 0.41 4.61
CA ASP A 16 -22.25 -0.92 5.22
C ASP A 16 -21.96 -2.03 4.21
N ASP A 17 -22.33 -1.83 2.95
CA ASP A 17 -21.92 -2.72 1.86
C ASP A 17 -20.39 -2.81 1.73
N LEU A 18 -19.68 -1.69 1.87
CA LEU A 18 -18.21 -1.67 1.81
C LEU A 18 -17.58 -2.35 3.02
N VAL A 19 -18.12 -2.11 4.22
CA VAL A 19 -17.68 -2.78 5.46
C VAL A 19 -17.83 -4.29 5.32
N ARG A 20 -19.02 -4.77 4.91
CA ARG A 20 -19.28 -6.20 4.68
C ARG A 20 -18.35 -6.80 3.64
N ALA A 21 -18.09 -6.08 2.54
CA ALA A 21 -17.18 -6.51 1.49
C ALA A 21 -15.73 -6.64 2.00
N THR A 22 -15.27 -5.69 2.80
CA THR A 22 -13.94 -5.73 3.42
C THR A 22 -13.81 -6.89 4.40
N GLU A 23 -14.79 -7.09 5.28
CA GLU A 23 -14.81 -8.23 6.21
C GLU A 23 -14.82 -9.57 5.50
N ALA A 24 -15.51 -9.68 4.34
CA ALA A 24 -15.53 -10.90 3.54
C ALA A 24 -14.14 -11.33 3.06
N PHE A 25 -13.22 -10.39 2.86
CA PHE A 25 -11.82 -10.70 2.54
C PHE A 25 -11.00 -11.12 3.77
N LEU A 26 -11.33 -10.60 4.95
CA LEU A 26 -10.59 -10.87 6.20
C LEU A 26 -11.03 -12.19 6.85
N LYS A 27 -12.33 -12.48 6.89
CA LYS A 27 -12.90 -13.65 7.59
C LYS A 27 -12.25 -14.99 7.20
N PRO A 28 -12.00 -15.30 5.91
CA PRO A 28 -11.34 -16.55 5.52
C PRO A 28 -9.92 -16.72 6.07
N LEU A 29 -9.23 -15.62 6.38
CA LEU A 29 -7.86 -15.64 6.89
C LEU A 29 -7.79 -16.04 8.38
N ILE A 30 -8.88 -15.88 9.14
CA ILE A 30 -8.92 -16.09 10.59
C ILE A 30 -8.47 -17.51 10.97
N GLN A 31 -8.83 -18.50 10.16
CA GLN A 31 -8.47 -19.92 10.38
C GLN A 31 -6.98 -20.23 10.15
N TYR A 32 -6.25 -19.34 9.47
CA TYR A 32 -4.85 -19.53 9.11
C TYR A 32 -3.88 -18.76 10.02
N PHE A 33 -4.38 -18.07 11.04
CA PHE A 33 -3.49 -17.44 12.01
C PHE A 33 -2.67 -18.47 12.79
N SER A 34 -1.39 -18.16 12.97
CA SER A 34 -0.52 -18.86 13.93
C SER A 34 -1.07 -18.77 15.37
N PRO A 35 -0.61 -19.63 16.31
CA PRO A 35 -1.05 -19.59 17.70
C PRO A 35 -0.97 -18.20 18.37
N GLY A 36 0.13 -17.48 18.18
CA GLY A 36 0.34 -16.12 18.68
C GLY A 36 -0.28 -15.01 17.82
N LYS A 37 -1.00 -15.38 16.75
CA LYS A 37 -1.67 -14.48 15.81
C LYS A 37 -0.75 -13.50 15.06
N ALA A 38 0.57 -13.65 15.17
CA ALA A 38 1.53 -12.76 14.51
C ALA A 38 1.71 -13.06 13.01
N ARG A 39 1.19 -14.19 12.52
CA ARG A 39 1.46 -14.69 11.17
C ARG A 39 0.22 -15.32 10.56
N ILE A 40 0.13 -15.29 9.23
CA ILE A 40 -0.88 -16.03 8.48
C ILE A 40 -0.19 -17.16 7.71
N GLN A 41 -0.50 -18.39 8.10
CA GLN A 41 0.09 -19.62 7.59
C GLN A 41 -0.84 -20.24 6.54
N LEU A 42 -0.71 -19.77 5.30
CA LEU A 42 -1.41 -20.40 4.18
C LEU A 42 -0.71 -21.72 3.83
N PRO A 43 -1.43 -22.85 3.74
CA PRO A 43 -0.85 -24.09 3.27
C PRO A 43 -0.59 -23.97 1.77
N VAL A 44 0.63 -23.61 1.37
CA VAL A 44 1.00 -23.60 -0.06
C VAL A 44 1.87 -24.82 -0.38
N ALA A 45 1.38 -25.65 -1.29
CA ALA A 45 2.17 -26.65 -1.98
C ALA A 45 3.18 -25.99 -2.92
N THR A 46 4.36 -26.59 -3.04
CA THR A 46 5.44 -26.38 -4.03
C THR A 46 6.49 -25.28 -3.77
N GLY A 47 7.60 -25.71 -3.16
CA GLY A 47 8.96 -25.59 -3.70
C GLY A 47 9.47 -24.23 -4.17
N THR A 48 10.12 -23.49 -3.28
CA THR A 48 11.40 -22.78 -3.49
C THR A 48 11.83 -22.11 -2.18
N HIS A 49 13.14 -21.93 -1.97
CA HIS A 49 13.78 -21.41 -0.75
C HIS A 49 13.53 -19.89 -0.51
N PHE A 50 12.28 -19.47 -0.33
CA PHE A 50 11.97 -18.12 0.16
C PHE A 50 11.93 -18.12 1.71
N ASP A 51 12.27 -16.98 2.33
CA ASP A 51 12.13 -16.78 3.78
C ASP A 51 10.66 -16.95 4.17
N GLU A 52 10.33 -18.13 4.69
CA GLU A 52 8.97 -18.49 5.10
C GLU A 52 8.42 -17.53 6.15
N ASN A 53 9.28 -16.94 7.00
CA ASN A 53 8.86 -15.95 7.99
C ASN A 53 8.42 -14.65 7.31
N ALA A 54 9.15 -14.18 6.30
CA ALA A 54 8.76 -12.98 5.53
C ALA A 54 7.45 -13.20 4.75
N ALA A 55 7.26 -14.39 4.15
CA ALA A 55 6.02 -14.73 3.45
C ALA A 55 4.81 -14.82 4.41
N GLN A 56 5.02 -15.36 5.61
CA GLN A 56 3.97 -15.43 6.64
C GLN A 56 3.64 -14.05 7.25
N LEU A 57 4.64 -13.17 7.39
CA LEU A 57 4.44 -11.77 7.75
C LEU A 57 3.68 -11.02 6.66
N GLU A 58 4.02 -11.23 5.39
CA GLU A 58 3.30 -10.65 4.25
C GLU A 58 1.79 -10.95 4.36
N GLY A 59 1.45 -12.21 4.67
CA GLY A 59 0.07 -12.64 4.90
C GLY A 59 -0.61 -11.89 6.04
N PHE A 60 0.11 -11.60 7.14
CA PHE A 60 -0.40 -10.83 8.28
C PHE A 60 -0.54 -9.33 7.98
N ALA A 61 0.49 -8.72 7.39
CA ALA A 61 0.65 -7.28 7.28
C ALA A 61 -0.19 -6.69 6.14
N ARG A 62 -0.31 -7.33 4.99
CA ARG A 62 -1.08 -6.77 3.86
C ARG A 62 -2.56 -6.53 4.18
N PRO A 63 -3.26 -7.41 4.91
CA PRO A 63 -4.60 -7.13 5.42
C PRO A 63 -4.71 -5.90 6.34
N LEU A 64 -3.61 -5.37 6.88
CA LEU A 64 -3.64 -4.18 7.73
C LEU A 64 -4.12 -2.91 7.00
N TRP A 65 -4.07 -2.87 5.67
CA TRP A 65 -4.78 -1.84 4.89
C TRP A 65 -6.29 -1.85 5.17
N ALA A 66 -6.89 -3.04 5.18
CA ALA A 66 -8.31 -3.24 5.45
C ALA A 66 -8.63 -3.03 6.94
N VAL A 67 -7.81 -3.61 7.82
CA VAL A 67 -8.00 -3.47 9.28
C VAL A 67 -7.90 -2.02 9.73
N GLY A 68 -6.89 -1.28 9.27
CA GLY A 68 -6.74 0.14 9.57
C GLY A 68 -7.92 0.98 9.06
N ALA A 69 -8.45 0.66 7.87
CA ALA A 69 -9.63 1.33 7.34
C ALA A 69 -10.92 1.01 8.12
N LEU A 70 -11.10 -0.24 8.58
CA LEU A 70 -12.23 -0.63 9.44
C LEU A 70 -12.16 0.07 10.80
N LEU A 71 -10.98 0.15 11.42
CA LEU A 71 -10.78 0.88 12.67
C LEU A 71 -11.03 2.39 12.49
N MET A 72 -10.55 2.98 11.40
CA MET A 72 -10.84 4.37 11.03
C MET A 72 -12.35 4.63 10.88
N SER A 73 -13.13 3.60 10.49
CA SER A 73 -14.58 3.73 10.31
C SER A 73 -15.36 3.91 11.63
N GLY A 74 -14.73 3.63 12.78
CA GLY A 74 -15.24 3.93 14.12
C GLY A 74 -16.02 2.82 14.83
N ASP A 75 -16.52 1.81 14.11
CA ASP A 75 -17.28 0.70 14.69
C ASP A 75 -16.97 -0.61 13.96
N PRO A 76 -15.75 -1.15 14.13
CA PRO A 76 -15.37 -2.40 13.47
C PRO A 76 -15.99 -3.61 14.17
N ASP A 77 -16.24 -4.68 13.41
CA ASP A 77 -16.48 -6.00 13.98
C ASP A 77 -15.20 -6.51 14.67
N TRP A 78 -15.21 -6.52 16.01
CA TRP A 78 -14.06 -6.92 16.80
C TRP A 78 -13.74 -8.41 16.66
N GLU A 79 -14.71 -9.28 16.35
CA GLU A 79 -14.41 -10.70 16.10
C GLU A 79 -13.52 -10.86 14.85
N VAL A 80 -13.66 -9.95 13.89
CA VAL A 80 -12.84 -9.91 12.68
C VAL A 80 -11.50 -9.23 12.95
N VAL A 81 -11.48 -8.08 13.61
CA VAL A 81 -10.26 -7.26 13.72
C VAL A 81 -9.33 -7.68 14.86
N GLN A 82 -9.87 -8.21 15.97
CA GLN A 82 -9.08 -8.50 17.18
C GLN A 82 -7.85 -9.41 16.94
N PRO A 83 -7.90 -10.47 16.10
CA PRO A 83 -6.73 -11.30 15.82
C PRO A 83 -5.51 -10.51 15.29
N TRP A 84 -5.73 -9.45 14.50
CA TRP A 84 -4.64 -8.59 14.02
C TRP A 84 -4.05 -7.73 15.13
N ILE A 85 -4.87 -7.30 16.10
CA ILE A 85 -4.40 -6.53 17.25
C ILE A 85 -3.55 -7.42 18.17
N ASP A 86 -4.03 -8.64 18.43
CA ASP A 86 -3.35 -9.62 19.29
C ASP A 86 -2.00 -10.03 18.68
N GLY A 87 -1.92 -10.14 17.35
CA GLY A 87 -0.71 -10.52 16.63
C GLY A 87 0.47 -9.58 16.80
N PHE A 88 0.25 -8.31 17.16
CA PHE A 88 1.35 -7.38 17.44
C PHE A 88 2.19 -7.85 18.62
N ASP A 89 1.57 -8.35 19.69
CA ASP A 89 2.26 -8.75 20.91
C ASP A 89 3.34 -9.82 20.64
N ALA A 90 3.01 -10.82 19.83
CA ALA A 90 3.92 -11.89 19.44
C ALA A 90 4.84 -11.50 18.27
N GLY A 91 4.39 -10.59 17.41
CA GLY A 91 5.08 -10.24 16.17
C GLY A 91 6.30 -9.35 16.34
N VAL A 92 6.28 -8.44 17.31
CA VAL A 92 7.42 -7.55 17.59
C VAL A 92 8.29 -8.02 18.76
N ASP A 93 7.90 -9.09 19.47
CA ASP A 93 8.67 -9.64 20.59
C ASP A 93 9.84 -10.50 20.10
N PRO A 94 11.11 -10.08 20.26
CA PRO A 94 12.28 -10.84 19.79
C PRO A 94 12.46 -12.20 20.45
N ASP A 95 11.90 -12.39 21.65
CA ASP A 95 11.99 -13.64 22.40
C ASP A 95 10.84 -14.61 22.04
N HIS A 96 9.84 -14.14 21.31
CA HIS A 96 8.69 -14.95 20.91
C HIS A 96 9.00 -15.79 19.65
N PRO A 97 8.59 -17.08 19.59
CA PRO A 97 8.84 -17.93 18.41
C PRO A 97 8.25 -17.39 17.09
N GLU A 98 7.25 -16.53 17.19
CA GLU A 98 6.58 -15.91 16.04
C GLU A 98 7.09 -14.51 15.68
N TYR A 99 8.20 -14.05 16.30
CA TYR A 99 8.84 -12.77 15.98
C TYR A 99 8.96 -12.59 14.47
N TRP A 100 8.63 -11.40 13.98
CA TRP A 100 8.70 -11.11 12.55
C TRP A 100 10.13 -11.12 12.01
N GLY A 101 11.12 -10.98 12.89
CA GLY A 101 12.53 -10.87 12.53
C GLY A 101 12.94 -9.42 12.34
N ASP A 102 14.24 -9.17 12.49
CA ASP A 102 14.82 -7.85 12.29
C ASP A 102 14.84 -7.47 10.81
N ILE A 103 14.50 -6.21 10.52
CA ILE A 103 14.62 -5.65 9.17
C ILE A 103 16.10 -5.61 8.75
N GLN A 104 16.43 -6.23 7.62
CA GLN A 104 17.77 -6.20 7.01
C GLN A 104 17.86 -5.24 5.81
N ASP A 105 19.05 -5.12 5.22
CA ASP A 105 19.24 -4.36 3.98
C ASP A 105 18.42 -4.96 2.84
N TYR A 106 17.68 -4.12 2.11
CA TYR A 106 16.81 -4.54 0.99
C TYR A 106 15.81 -5.64 1.35
N ASP A 107 15.32 -5.65 2.59
CA ASP A 107 14.44 -6.68 3.13
C ASP A 107 12.97 -6.42 2.78
N GLN A 108 12.26 -7.48 2.40
CA GLN A 108 10.82 -7.47 2.18
C GLN A 108 10.08 -6.86 3.37
N ARG A 109 10.51 -7.11 4.62
CA ARG A 109 9.91 -6.55 5.85
C ARG A 109 9.74 -5.03 5.84
N MET A 110 10.55 -4.31 5.07
CA MET A 110 10.38 -2.87 4.85
C MET A 110 9.04 -2.56 4.19
N VAL A 111 8.63 -3.36 3.21
CA VAL A 111 7.34 -3.27 2.54
C VAL A 111 6.22 -3.46 3.57
N GLU A 112 6.27 -4.52 4.36
CA GLU A 112 5.23 -4.79 5.37
C GLU A 112 5.18 -3.72 6.48
N ALA A 113 6.31 -3.07 6.79
CA ALA A 113 6.35 -1.94 7.70
C ALA A 113 5.47 -0.77 7.23
N GLU A 114 5.27 -0.57 5.92
CA GLU A 114 4.34 0.45 5.42
C GLU A 114 2.91 0.14 5.85
N MET A 115 2.45 -1.10 5.69
CA MET A 115 1.07 -1.50 6.05
C MET A 115 0.82 -1.44 7.55
N ILE A 116 1.82 -1.82 8.35
CA ILE A 116 1.80 -1.64 9.81
C ILE A 116 1.68 -0.15 10.15
N SER A 117 2.49 0.69 9.51
CA SER A 117 2.52 2.13 9.72
C SER A 117 1.21 2.80 9.30
N PHE A 118 0.62 2.39 8.18
CA PHE A 118 -0.70 2.84 7.76
C PHE A 118 -1.74 2.51 8.83
N ALA A 119 -1.80 1.27 9.33
CA ALA A 119 -2.79 0.90 10.33
C ALA A 119 -2.63 1.74 11.61
N LEU A 120 -1.40 2.00 12.06
CA LEU A 120 -1.10 2.89 13.18
C LEU A 120 -1.59 4.32 12.93
N LEU A 121 -1.29 4.88 11.75
CA LEU A 121 -1.66 6.26 11.37
C LEU A 121 -3.17 6.45 11.15
N ALA A 122 -3.81 5.44 10.57
CA ALA A 122 -5.23 5.44 10.21
C ALA A 122 -6.15 5.26 11.41
N SER A 123 -5.77 4.40 12.36
CA SER A 123 -6.65 3.96 13.44
C SER A 123 -6.74 5.02 14.55
N PRO A 124 -7.93 5.26 15.13
CA PRO A 124 -8.03 6.02 16.37
C PRO A 124 -7.12 5.43 17.44
N ARG A 125 -6.38 6.28 18.16
CA ARG A 125 -5.34 5.85 19.12
C ARG A 125 -5.87 4.79 20.11
N HIS A 126 -7.08 4.93 20.62
CA HIS A 126 -7.67 4.02 21.60
C HIS A 126 -8.12 2.66 21.02
N MET A 127 -8.15 2.50 19.69
CA MET A 127 -8.58 1.26 19.02
C MET A 127 -7.41 0.36 18.61
N LEU A 128 -6.22 0.90 18.39
CA LEU A 128 -5.02 0.13 18.06
C LEU A 128 -3.87 0.42 19.03
N TRP A 129 -3.12 1.51 18.83
CA TRP A 129 -1.91 1.80 19.60
C TRP A 129 -2.12 1.76 21.13
N GLY A 130 -3.20 2.38 21.62
CA GLY A 130 -3.55 2.45 23.04
C GLY A 130 -4.03 1.12 23.64
N ARG A 131 -4.29 0.10 22.82
CA ARG A 131 -4.59 -1.27 23.27
C ARG A 131 -3.34 -2.14 23.37
N LEU A 132 -2.26 -1.76 22.70
CA LEU A 132 -0.99 -2.49 22.77
C LEU A 132 -0.37 -2.35 24.17
N ARG A 133 0.22 -3.43 24.66
CA ARG A 133 0.94 -3.42 25.94
C ARG A 133 2.15 -2.48 25.86
N PRO A 134 2.61 -1.90 26.98
CA PRO A 134 3.79 -1.02 26.99
C PRO A 134 5.04 -1.65 26.35
N GLU A 135 5.29 -2.94 26.60
CA GLU A 135 6.44 -3.64 25.99
C GLU A 135 6.26 -3.80 24.48
N THR A 136 5.06 -4.15 24.02
CA THR A 136 4.73 -4.24 22.59
C THR A 136 4.91 -2.89 21.89
N GLN A 137 4.50 -1.79 22.52
CA GLN A 137 4.72 -0.44 22.00
C GLN A 137 6.22 -0.13 21.84
N LYS A 138 7.03 -0.44 22.85
CA LYS A 138 8.48 -0.25 22.85
C LYS A 138 9.18 -1.10 21.79
N ASN A 139 8.78 -2.36 21.66
CA ASN A 139 9.33 -3.27 20.67
C ASN A 139 8.97 -2.84 19.24
N LEU A 140 7.72 -2.41 19.02
CA LEU A 140 7.28 -1.89 17.72
C LEU A 140 8.03 -0.60 17.33
N VAL A 141 8.26 0.30 18.29
CA VAL A 141 9.13 1.48 18.08
C VAL A 141 10.53 1.07 17.67
N THR A 142 11.12 0.10 18.36
CA THR A 142 12.47 -0.40 18.07
C THR A 142 12.53 -1.02 16.67
N TRP A 143 11.55 -1.86 16.34
CA TRP A 143 11.46 -2.53 15.05
C TRP A 143 11.34 -1.54 13.88
N LEU A 144 10.43 -0.56 13.98
CA LEU A 144 10.28 0.50 12.96
C LEU A 144 11.52 1.41 12.86
N SER A 145 12.14 1.76 14.00
CA SER A 145 13.31 2.65 14.01
C SER A 145 14.54 1.98 13.37
N ASN A 146 14.64 0.66 13.45
CA ASN A 146 15.76 -0.11 12.89
C ASN A 146 15.91 0.12 11.37
N MET A 147 14.79 0.28 10.66
CA MET A 147 14.75 0.55 9.21
C MET A 147 15.57 1.77 8.77
N ASN A 148 15.75 2.78 9.64
CA ASN A 148 16.53 3.98 9.33
C ASN A 148 18.03 3.71 9.16
N THR A 149 18.53 2.59 9.70
CA THR A 149 19.94 2.21 9.59
C THR A 149 20.24 1.28 8.41
N LYS A 150 19.22 0.94 7.61
CA LYS A 150 19.30 -0.07 6.55
C LYS A 150 19.36 0.55 5.16
N LEU A 151 19.97 -0.18 4.24
CA LEU A 151 19.94 0.14 2.82
C LEU A 151 18.55 -0.15 2.25
N VAL A 152 18.00 0.85 1.55
CA VAL A 152 16.67 0.80 0.94
C VAL A 152 16.82 1.05 -0.56
N HIS A 153 16.04 0.33 -1.37
CA HIS A 153 16.00 0.58 -2.80
C HIS A 153 15.56 2.02 -3.09
N ARG A 154 16.29 2.73 -3.96
CA ARG A 154 15.96 4.09 -4.40
C ARG A 154 14.82 4.07 -5.43
N ALA A 155 13.65 3.68 -4.95
CA ALA A 155 12.42 3.47 -5.70
C ALA A 155 11.24 3.84 -4.78
N ASN A 156 10.05 3.34 -5.05
CA ASN A 156 8.90 3.47 -4.15
C ASN A 156 9.16 2.95 -2.72
N TRP A 157 10.20 2.12 -2.50
CA TRP A 157 10.58 1.65 -1.17
C TRP A 157 10.91 2.75 -0.17
N LEU A 158 11.31 3.93 -0.66
CA LEU A 158 11.51 5.09 0.21
C LEU A 158 10.20 5.54 0.87
N TRP A 159 9.04 5.33 0.25
CA TRP A 159 7.75 5.59 0.89
C TRP A 159 7.52 4.72 2.13
N PHE A 160 7.99 3.47 2.11
CA PHE A 160 7.83 2.56 3.23
C PHE A 160 8.58 3.09 4.47
N ARG A 161 9.79 3.62 4.26
CA ARG A 161 10.56 4.28 5.31
C ARG A 161 9.96 5.61 5.75
N VAL A 162 9.42 6.40 4.81
CA VAL A 162 8.67 7.62 5.14
C VAL A 162 7.48 7.29 6.04
N PHE A 163 6.65 6.31 5.71
CA PHE A 163 5.49 5.95 6.54
C PHE A 163 5.87 5.36 7.89
N GLY A 164 6.93 4.54 7.95
CA GLY A 164 7.52 4.07 9.22
C GLY A 164 7.85 5.23 10.15
N ASN A 165 8.57 6.23 9.65
CA ASN A 165 8.95 7.40 10.42
C ASN A 165 7.77 8.33 10.75
N LEU A 166 6.77 8.44 9.86
CA LEU A 166 5.54 9.15 10.16
C LEU A 166 4.77 8.48 11.31
N ALA A 167 4.66 7.15 11.32
CA ALA A 167 4.03 6.42 12.42
C ALA A 167 4.80 6.62 13.73
N LEU A 168 6.14 6.53 13.70
CA LEU A 168 7.00 6.82 14.85
C LEU A 168 6.72 8.21 15.44
N SER A 169 6.70 9.24 14.59
CA SER A 169 6.52 10.64 15.01
C SER A 169 5.08 10.94 15.45
N ARG A 170 4.07 10.48 14.71
CA ARG A 170 2.66 10.86 14.91
C ARG A 170 1.92 10.00 15.94
N VAL A 171 2.31 8.73 16.06
CA VAL A 171 1.58 7.74 16.87
C VAL A 171 2.43 7.28 18.03
N CYS A 172 3.71 6.97 17.80
CA CYS A 172 4.58 6.40 18.82
C CYS A 172 5.27 7.46 19.72
N ASN A 173 5.05 8.75 19.46
CA ASN A 173 5.68 9.87 20.16
C ASN A 173 7.22 9.92 20.04
N VAL A 174 7.77 9.43 18.92
CA VAL A 174 9.20 9.49 18.60
C VAL A 174 9.42 10.54 17.51
N ASP A 175 9.43 11.81 17.89
CA ASP A 175 9.56 12.96 16.98
C ASP A 175 10.93 13.65 17.19
N THR A 176 12.00 12.96 16.79
CA THR A 176 13.39 13.46 16.92
C THR A 176 13.86 14.14 15.63
N PRO A 177 14.91 14.99 15.68
CA PRO A 177 15.52 15.56 14.47
C PRO A 177 15.93 14.49 13.46
N GLU A 178 16.52 13.37 13.90
CA GLU A 178 16.98 12.30 13.03
C GLU A 178 15.83 11.64 12.26
N VAL A 179 14.68 11.43 12.92
CA VAL A 179 13.46 10.91 12.27
C VAL A 179 12.93 11.89 11.23
N ARG A 180 12.93 13.19 11.53
CA ARG A 180 12.47 14.24 10.59
C ARG A 180 13.40 14.41 9.40
N ASP A 181 14.71 14.40 9.64
CA ASP A 181 15.73 14.53 8.61
C ASP A 181 15.68 13.30 7.68
N GLN A 182 15.50 12.10 8.21
CA GLN A 182 15.35 10.89 7.41
C GLN A 182 14.10 10.93 6.51
N ILE A 183 12.96 11.41 7.02
CA ILE A 183 11.75 11.62 6.21
C ILE A 183 12.05 12.59 5.06
N GLU A 184 12.67 13.72 5.37
CA GLU A 184 12.95 14.76 4.38
C GLU A 184 13.95 14.29 3.32
N ASP A 185 15.02 13.59 3.70
CA ASP A 185 16.01 13.05 2.76
C ASP A 185 15.37 12.04 1.78
N ASP A 186 14.47 11.18 2.27
CA ASP A 186 13.73 10.25 1.42
C ASP A 186 12.76 10.99 0.48
N LEU A 187 12.02 11.97 1.00
CA LEU A 187 11.09 12.78 0.21
C LEU A 187 11.80 13.60 -0.87
N ARG A 188 13.02 14.11 -0.61
CA ARG A 188 13.82 14.80 -1.63
C ARG A 188 14.14 13.88 -2.81
N VAL A 189 14.48 12.61 -2.54
CA VAL A 189 14.73 11.63 -3.61
C VAL A 189 13.43 11.26 -4.31
N LEU A 190 12.36 10.97 -3.56
CA LEU A 190 11.04 10.65 -4.13
C LEU A 190 10.53 11.78 -5.04
N ASP A 191 10.77 13.03 -4.68
CA ASP A 191 10.39 14.19 -5.47
C ASP A 191 11.08 14.27 -6.84
N THR A 192 12.25 13.64 -6.99
CA THR A 192 12.96 13.53 -8.27
C THR A 192 12.31 12.55 -9.25
N PHE A 193 11.37 11.73 -8.78
CA PHE A 193 10.70 10.74 -9.62
C PHE A 193 9.51 11.32 -10.38
N TYR A 194 9.12 12.56 -10.08
CA TYR A 194 8.07 13.24 -10.82
C TYR A 194 8.52 13.54 -12.25
N LEU A 195 7.65 13.23 -13.21
CA LEU A 195 7.88 13.49 -14.63
C LEU A 195 7.07 14.72 -15.05
N GLU A 196 5.83 14.50 -15.47
CA GLU A 196 4.91 15.52 -15.99
C GLU A 196 3.45 15.05 -15.82
N ASP A 197 2.49 15.97 -15.88
CA ASP A 197 1.05 15.69 -15.87
C ASP A 197 0.58 14.74 -14.74
N GLY A 198 1.25 14.81 -13.59
CA GLY A 198 0.94 13.97 -12.43
C GLY A 198 1.55 12.57 -12.48
N TRP A 199 2.26 12.20 -13.55
CA TRP A 199 2.95 10.93 -13.64
C TRP A 199 4.31 10.98 -12.95
N SER A 200 4.60 9.89 -12.23
CA SER A 200 5.89 9.67 -11.59
C SER A 200 6.41 8.29 -11.95
N SER A 201 7.73 8.17 -12.05
CA SER A 201 8.39 6.88 -12.20
C SER A 201 8.61 6.18 -10.86
N ASP A 202 8.78 4.87 -10.91
CA ASP A 202 9.25 4.08 -9.77
C ASP A 202 10.78 3.94 -9.84
N GLY A 203 11.46 4.95 -9.28
CA GLY A 203 12.90 5.16 -9.36
C GLY A 203 13.30 6.27 -10.34
N SER A 204 14.60 6.58 -10.40
CA SER A 204 15.14 7.62 -11.27
C SER A 204 14.83 7.36 -12.74
N TRP A 205 14.36 8.38 -13.46
CA TRP A 205 14.09 8.27 -14.89
C TRP A 205 15.39 8.17 -15.70
N ARG A 206 15.37 7.38 -16.78
CA ARG A 206 16.53 7.25 -17.69
C ARG A 206 16.80 8.57 -18.40
N THR A 207 18.08 8.85 -18.60
CA THR A 207 18.51 9.92 -19.51
C THR A 207 18.56 9.39 -20.95
N PRO A 208 18.44 10.27 -21.97
CA PRO A 208 18.54 9.85 -23.38
C PRO A 208 19.79 9.02 -23.70
N GLY A 209 20.95 9.39 -23.11
CA GLY A 209 22.19 8.63 -23.33
C GLY A 209 22.16 7.20 -22.76
N ILE A 210 21.42 6.96 -21.67
CA ILE A 210 21.21 5.59 -21.16
C ILE A 210 20.27 4.82 -22.09
N ASP A 211 19.26 5.47 -22.66
CA ASP A 211 18.36 4.82 -23.61
C ASP A 211 19.05 4.44 -24.92
N ASP A 212 19.95 5.29 -25.44
CA ASP A 212 20.75 4.99 -26.63
C ASP A 212 21.64 3.76 -26.40
N GLU A 213 22.24 3.68 -25.20
CA GLU A 213 23.06 2.52 -24.81
C GLU A 213 22.24 1.25 -24.63
N GLU A 214 21.08 1.34 -23.99
CA GLU A 214 20.15 0.23 -23.83
C GLU A 214 19.70 -0.30 -25.20
N TYR A 215 19.40 0.60 -26.14
CA TYR A 215 19.00 0.24 -27.50
C TYR A 215 20.13 -0.45 -28.25
N ARG A 216 21.38 0.00 -28.08
CA ARG A 216 22.56 -0.67 -28.63
C ARG A 216 22.73 -2.09 -28.08
N ILE A 217 22.66 -2.26 -26.76
CA ILE A 217 22.74 -3.58 -26.12
C ILE A 217 21.62 -4.50 -26.62
N PHE A 218 20.40 -3.99 -26.75
CA PHE A 218 19.28 -4.76 -27.26
C PHE A 218 19.50 -5.21 -28.72
N LEU A 219 20.01 -4.34 -29.60
CA LEU A 219 20.32 -4.71 -30.98
C LEU A 219 21.42 -5.78 -31.08
N GLU A 220 22.40 -5.74 -30.19
CA GLU A 220 23.52 -6.69 -30.18
C GLU A 220 23.15 -8.04 -29.53
N THR A 221 22.35 -8.03 -28.48
CA THR A 221 22.14 -9.19 -27.60
C THR A 221 20.71 -9.72 -27.57
N GLY A 222 19.74 -8.94 -28.06
CA GLY A 222 18.30 -9.20 -27.89
C GLY A 222 17.79 -9.01 -26.46
N ARG A 223 18.65 -8.60 -25.52
CA ARG A 223 18.29 -8.43 -24.10
C ARG A 223 17.77 -7.02 -23.85
N ALA A 224 16.55 -6.93 -23.33
CA ALA A 224 15.97 -5.69 -22.83
C ALA A 224 16.15 -5.56 -21.30
N ASN A 225 16.16 -4.32 -20.82
CA ASN A 225 16.41 -3.91 -19.44
C ASN A 225 17.78 -4.39 -18.93
N ALA A 226 18.83 -4.18 -19.73
CA ALA A 226 20.21 -4.54 -19.37
C ALA A 226 20.85 -3.50 -18.44
N LEU A 227 20.46 -2.23 -18.54
CA LEU A 227 20.98 -1.13 -17.73
C LEU A 227 20.09 -0.84 -16.50
N PRO A 228 20.70 -0.29 -15.42
CA PRO A 228 19.96 0.16 -14.24
C PRO A 228 19.02 1.33 -14.57
N ASN A 229 18.08 1.61 -13.65
CA ASN A 229 17.05 2.66 -13.75
C ASN A 229 16.03 2.39 -14.86
N GLY A 230 14.94 1.66 -14.58
CA GLY A 230 13.90 1.37 -15.58
C GLY A 230 13.06 2.60 -15.98
N ARG A 231 12.36 2.51 -17.12
CA ARG A 231 11.25 3.43 -17.45
C ARG A 231 9.97 2.99 -16.75
N ASN A 232 9.98 2.99 -15.42
CA ASN A 232 8.90 2.44 -14.61
C ASN A 232 7.79 3.47 -14.35
N ALA A 233 7.24 4.08 -15.40
CA ALA A 233 6.05 4.92 -15.32
C ALA A 233 4.87 4.14 -15.90
N CYS A 234 4.09 3.50 -15.02
CA CYS A 234 2.96 2.67 -15.40
C CYS A 234 1.82 2.82 -14.38
N PHE A 235 0.72 2.10 -14.56
CA PHE A 235 -0.39 2.12 -13.62
C PHE A 235 0.02 1.78 -12.20
N TYR A 236 0.92 0.82 -12.01
CA TYR A 236 1.35 0.46 -10.66
C TYR A 236 2.06 1.62 -9.97
N SER A 237 3.10 2.15 -10.62
CA SER A 237 3.89 3.24 -10.06
C SER A 237 3.06 4.51 -9.92
N GLY A 238 2.20 4.82 -10.90
CA GLY A 238 1.26 5.91 -10.84
C GLY A 238 0.21 5.70 -9.74
N SER A 239 -0.75 4.81 -9.94
CA SER A 239 -1.99 4.76 -9.17
C SER A 239 -1.92 4.07 -7.81
N PHE A 240 -0.93 3.21 -7.57
CA PHE A 240 -0.87 2.38 -6.36
C PHE A 240 0.40 2.55 -5.53
N ALA A 241 1.53 2.88 -6.14
CA ALA A 241 2.75 3.18 -5.40
C ALA A 241 2.86 4.70 -5.15
N ILE A 242 3.24 5.49 -6.14
CA ILE A 242 3.65 6.88 -5.93
C ILE A 242 2.46 7.79 -5.63
N GLN A 243 1.43 7.89 -6.49
CA GLN A 243 0.29 8.79 -6.22
C GLN A 243 -0.48 8.36 -4.98
N PHE A 244 -0.61 7.04 -4.77
CA PHE A 244 -1.27 6.50 -3.58
C PHE A 244 -0.54 6.94 -2.31
N SER A 245 0.78 6.73 -2.23
CA SER A 245 1.59 7.15 -1.08
C SER A 245 1.63 8.67 -0.92
N GLN A 246 1.67 9.46 -2.00
CA GLN A 246 1.56 10.93 -1.91
C GLN A 246 0.23 11.39 -1.30
N LEU A 247 -0.89 10.76 -1.69
CA LEU A 247 -2.21 11.06 -1.14
C LEU A 247 -2.31 10.67 0.34
N LEU A 248 -1.75 9.52 0.72
CA LEU A 248 -1.65 9.14 2.13
C LEU A 248 -0.75 10.12 2.92
N TYR A 249 0.34 10.59 2.33
CA TYR A 249 1.21 11.59 2.94
C TYR A 249 0.46 12.90 3.19
N ILE A 250 -0.30 13.40 2.20
CA ILE A 250 -1.19 14.56 2.37
C ILE A 250 -2.11 14.36 3.59
N ARG A 251 -2.70 13.16 3.71
CA ARG A 251 -3.65 12.86 4.79
C ARG A 251 -3.01 12.86 6.18
N PHE A 252 -1.80 12.30 6.32
CA PHE A 252 -1.18 12.01 7.62
C PHE A 252 -0.11 13.00 8.06
N ALA A 253 0.47 13.75 7.12
CA ALA A 253 1.58 14.67 7.35
C ALA A 253 1.33 16.09 6.79
N GLY A 254 0.17 16.34 6.16
CA GLY A 254 -0.05 17.59 5.44
C GLY A 254 -0.07 18.86 6.31
N ASP A 255 -0.36 18.71 7.60
CA ASP A 255 -0.26 19.79 8.59
C ASP A 255 1.17 20.20 8.93
N ARG A 256 2.16 19.34 8.63
CA ARG A 256 3.58 19.54 8.97
C ARG A 256 4.45 19.93 7.77
N ASP A 257 4.04 19.58 6.55
CA ASP A 257 4.74 19.96 5.31
C ASP A 257 3.75 20.61 4.30
N PRO A 258 3.37 21.89 4.51
CA PRO A 258 2.41 22.57 3.66
C PRO A 258 2.93 22.81 2.22
N ALA A 259 4.25 22.95 2.05
CA ALA A 259 4.86 23.19 0.76
C ALA A 259 4.74 21.95 -0.14
N ARG A 260 5.16 20.78 0.36
CA ARG A 260 5.04 19.52 -0.38
C ARG A 260 3.60 19.07 -0.50
N THR A 261 2.75 19.34 0.50
CA THR A 261 1.30 19.11 0.40
C THR A 261 0.70 19.88 -0.77
N THR A 262 1.01 21.16 -0.92
CA THR A 262 0.53 21.97 -2.06
C THR A 262 0.97 21.38 -3.39
N LYS A 263 2.24 20.95 -3.48
CA LYS A 263 2.79 20.27 -4.66
C LYS A 263 2.04 18.97 -4.97
N TYR A 264 1.90 18.06 -4.00
CA TYR A 264 1.23 16.76 -4.20
C TYR A 264 -0.26 16.89 -4.49
N LEU A 265 -0.94 17.88 -3.90
CA LEU A 265 -2.33 18.20 -4.26
C LEU A 265 -2.45 18.58 -5.73
N GLN A 266 -1.51 19.37 -6.27
CA GLN A 266 -1.50 19.71 -7.68
C GLN A 266 -1.21 18.48 -8.56
N GLN A 267 -0.20 17.68 -8.21
CA GLN A 267 0.13 16.45 -8.95
C GLN A 267 -1.03 15.46 -8.98
N ALA A 268 -1.78 15.33 -7.89
CA ALA A 268 -2.98 14.48 -7.85
C ALA A 268 -4.09 14.99 -8.79
N ARG A 269 -4.27 16.31 -8.92
CA ARG A 269 -5.21 16.90 -9.89
C ARG A 269 -4.77 16.63 -11.32
N ASP A 270 -3.49 16.84 -11.62
CA ASP A 270 -2.93 16.62 -12.96
C ASP A 270 -3.07 15.14 -13.35
N PHE A 271 -2.68 14.23 -12.46
CA PHE A 271 -2.83 12.79 -12.68
C PHE A 271 -4.30 12.40 -12.88
N GLY A 272 -5.17 12.91 -12.01
CA GLY A 272 -6.61 12.69 -12.06
C GLY A 272 -7.29 13.20 -13.33
N ALA A 273 -6.71 14.18 -14.04
CA ALA A 273 -7.26 14.69 -15.30
C ALA A 273 -7.20 13.66 -16.45
N GLY A 274 -6.17 12.79 -16.43
CA GLY A 274 -5.95 11.75 -17.43
C GLY A 274 -6.32 10.34 -16.97
N PHE A 275 -6.01 10.00 -15.71
CA PHE A 275 -6.04 8.62 -15.21
C PHE A 275 -7.38 7.91 -15.36
N TRP A 276 -8.50 8.63 -15.16
CA TRP A 276 -9.85 8.05 -15.27
C TRP A 276 -10.15 7.45 -16.65
N ARG A 277 -9.47 7.93 -17.71
CA ARG A 277 -9.67 7.47 -19.11
C ARG A 277 -9.28 6.02 -19.33
N LEU A 278 -8.53 5.47 -18.37
CA LEU A 278 -8.09 4.09 -18.37
C LEU A 278 -9.17 3.12 -17.88
N PHE A 279 -10.29 3.67 -17.38
CA PHE A 279 -11.46 2.94 -16.92
C PHE A 279 -12.63 3.15 -17.88
N ASN A 280 -13.26 2.06 -18.24
CA ASN A 280 -14.52 2.06 -18.97
C ASN A 280 -15.67 2.51 -18.05
N SER A 281 -16.76 2.99 -18.63
CA SER A 281 -17.96 3.43 -17.93
C SER A 281 -18.60 2.33 -17.07
N ASN A 282 -18.38 1.05 -17.40
CA ASN A 282 -18.83 -0.10 -16.63
C ASN A 282 -17.89 -0.51 -15.47
N GLY A 283 -16.72 0.14 -15.33
CA GLY A 283 -15.72 -0.16 -14.30
C GLY A 283 -14.59 -1.09 -14.72
N ALA A 284 -14.63 -1.66 -15.93
CA ALA A 284 -13.49 -2.38 -16.49
C ALA A 284 -12.29 -1.44 -16.64
N VAL A 285 -11.08 -1.95 -16.44
CA VAL A 285 -9.82 -1.20 -16.63
C VAL A 285 -8.98 -1.89 -17.70
N ILE A 286 -8.16 -1.13 -18.41
CA ILE A 286 -7.18 -1.70 -19.34
C ILE A 286 -6.28 -2.69 -18.57
N PRO A 287 -6.21 -3.97 -18.97
CA PRO A 287 -5.42 -4.96 -18.24
C PRO A 287 -3.93 -4.66 -18.42
N PHE A 288 -3.21 -4.52 -17.31
CA PHE A 288 -1.78 -4.30 -17.31
C PHE A 288 -1.09 -5.06 -16.17
N GLY A 289 0.00 -5.75 -16.49
CA GLY A 289 0.76 -6.58 -15.55
C GLY A 289 0.34 -8.05 -15.54
N ARG A 290 0.94 -8.85 -14.65
CA ARG A 290 0.73 -10.31 -14.53
C ARG A 290 0.15 -10.77 -13.17
N SER A 291 0.09 -9.88 -12.18
CA SER A 291 -0.36 -10.21 -10.82
C SER A 291 -1.86 -9.95 -10.62
N LEU A 292 -2.48 -10.78 -9.78
CA LEU A 292 -3.84 -10.59 -9.27
C LEU A 292 -4.01 -9.23 -8.56
N THR A 293 -2.98 -8.75 -7.87
CA THR A 293 -3.03 -7.50 -7.09
C THR A 293 -3.35 -6.29 -7.97
N TYR A 294 -2.92 -6.29 -9.25
CA TYR A 294 -3.20 -5.18 -10.18
C TYR A 294 -4.69 -4.98 -10.46
N ARG A 295 -5.51 -6.02 -10.27
CA ARG A 295 -6.95 -5.94 -10.48
C ARG A 295 -7.60 -4.93 -9.56
N PHE A 296 -7.18 -4.83 -8.31
CA PHE A 296 -7.72 -3.86 -7.36
C PHE A 296 -6.82 -2.65 -7.17
N ALA A 297 -5.49 -2.85 -7.23
CA ALA A 297 -4.50 -1.78 -7.04
C ALA A 297 -4.68 -0.63 -8.06
N ALA A 298 -5.14 -0.93 -9.28
CA ALA A 298 -5.43 0.10 -10.27
C ALA A 298 -6.44 1.14 -9.77
N ALA A 299 -7.44 0.75 -8.96
CA ALA A 299 -8.41 1.69 -8.39
C ALA A 299 -7.95 2.30 -7.06
N GLY A 300 -6.77 1.94 -6.55
CA GLY A 300 -6.20 2.44 -5.29
C GLY A 300 -6.16 3.96 -5.24
N PHE A 301 -5.83 4.61 -6.36
CA PHE A 301 -5.86 6.08 -6.49
C PHE A 301 -7.20 6.68 -6.07
N PHE A 302 -8.33 6.12 -6.50
CA PHE A 302 -9.65 6.67 -6.14
C PHE A 302 -9.96 6.51 -4.64
N ALA A 303 -9.50 5.43 -4.02
CA ALA A 303 -9.65 5.22 -2.58
C ALA A 303 -8.78 6.20 -1.78
N ALA A 304 -7.51 6.36 -2.16
CA ALA A 304 -6.62 7.34 -1.53
C ALA A 304 -7.07 8.78 -1.76
N LEU A 305 -7.62 9.09 -2.94
CA LEU A 305 -8.16 10.42 -3.25
C LEU A 305 -9.35 10.77 -2.34
N ALA A 306 -10.24 9.79 -2.11
CA ALA A 306 -11.35 9.96 -1.19
C ALA A 306 -10.88 10.10 0.26
N LEU A 307 -9.81 9.40 0.65
CA LEU A 307 -9.24 9.49 2.00
C LEU A 307 -8.53 10.82 2.24
N ALA A 308 -7.80 11.33 1.25
CA ALA A 308 -7.02 12.57 1.35
C ALA A 308 -7.85 13.86 1.21
N ASP A 309 -9.12 13.73 0.77
CA ASP A 309 -10.07 14.84 0.58
C ASP A 309 -9.48 15.99 -0.26
N VAL A 310 -8.95 15.64 -1.45
CA VAL A 310 -8.27 16.62 -2.32
C VAL A 310 -9.27 17.64 -2.89
N PRO A 311 -9.11 18.95 -2.62
CA PRO A 311 -10.02 19.96 -3.11
C PRO A 311 -9.78 20.29 -4.59
N ASN A 312 -10.83 20.78 -5.27
CA ASN A 312 -10.77 21.31 -6.64
C ASN A 312 -10.26 20.30 -7.69
N MET A 313 -10.68 19.04 -7.59
CA MET A 313 -10.37 18.05 -8.62
C MET A 313 -10.99 18.43 -9.97
N PRO A 314 -10.30 18.18 -11.10
CA PRO A 314 -10.87 18.42 -12.43
C PRO A 314 -12.01 17.44 -12.74
N ALA A 315 -12.90 17.83 -13.65
CA ALA A 315 -13.89 16.90 -14.19
C ALA A 315 -13.21 15.70 -14.89
N PRO A 316 -13.74 14.48 -14.76
CA PRO A 316 -15.01 14.12 -14.11
C PRO A 316 -14.91 13.86 -12.60
N LEU A 317 -13.73 14.00 -11.98
CA LEU A 317 -13.49 13.69 -10.56
C LEU A 317 -13.81 14.84 -9.59
N ALA A 318 -14.45 15.91 -10.06
CA ALA A 318 -14.71 17.13 -9.31
C ALA A 318 -15.65 17.00 -8.09
N SER A 319 -16.27 15.84 -7.89
CA SER A 319 -17.14 15.60 -6.72
C SER A 319 -16.80 14.28 -6.02
N PRO A 320 -16.99 14.19 -4.69
CA PRO A 320 -16.84 12.93 -3.96
C PRO A 320 -17.71 11.81 -4.53
N GLY A 321 -18.91 12.14 -5.01
CA GLY A 321 -19.81 11.19 -5.68
C GLY A 321 -19.23 10.60 -6.97
N ALA A 322 -18.49 11.40 -7.74
CA ALA A 322 -17.82 10.92 -8.95
C ALA A 322 -16.63 10.01 -8.63
N VAL A 323 -15.78 10.41 -7.67
CA VAL A 323 -14.65 9.59 -7.18
C VAL A 323 -15.15 8.24 -6.67
N LYS A 324 -16.16 8.27 -5.78
CA LYS A 324 -16.86 7.07 -5.30
C LYS A 324 -17.42 6.25 -6.47
N GLY A 325 -18.01 6.91 -7.47
CA GLY A 325 -18.53 6.26 -8.67
C GLY A 325 -17.49 5.43 -9.42
N PHE A 326 -16.29 5.98 -9.66
CA PHE A 326 -15.21 5.25 -10.32
C PHE A 326 -14.76 4.03 -9.52
N LEU A 327 -14.51 4.20 -8.22
CA LEU A 327 -14.11 3.11 -7.34
C LEU A 327 -15.16 1.99 -7.29
N LEU A 328 -16.43 2.33 -7.06
CA LEU A 328 -17.48 1.33 -6.87
C LEU A 328 -17.84 0.58 -8.15
N ARG A 329 -17.83 1.25 -9.32
CA ARG A 329 -18.05 0.54 -10.59
C ARG A 329 -16.95 -0.47 -10.83
N HIS A 330 -15.70 -0.12 -10.51
CA HIS A 330 -14.57 -1.03 -10.64
C HIS A 330 -14.68 -2.24 -9.70
N LEU A 331 -15.05 -2.03 -8.43
CA LEU A 331 -15.28 -3.13 -7.50
C LEU A 331 -16.43 -4.04 -7.96
N ARG A 332 -17.54 -3.48 -8.45
CA ARG A 332 -18.67 -4.25 -8.99
C ARG A 332 -18.31 -5.02 -10.26
N TRP A 333 -17.48 -4.44 -11.13
CA TRP A 333 -16.97 -5.14 -12.31
C TRP A 333 -16.27 -6.43 -11.91
N TRP A 334 -15.38 -6.36 -10.92
CA TRP A 334 -14.68 -7.52 -10.41
C TRP A 334 -15.59 -8.48 -9.63
N ALA A 335 -16.51 -7.99 -8.81
CA ALA A 335 -17.48 -8.81 -8.07
C ALA A 335 -18.30 -9.73 -8.99
N ASN A 336 -18.64 -9.25 -10.20
CA ASN A 336 -19.36 -10.00 -11.22
C ASN A 336 -18.45 -10.84 -12.14
N SER A 337 -17.13 -10.73 -12.02
CA SER A 337 -16.18 -11.46 -12.86
C SER A 337 -15.97 -12.88 -12.33
N GLN A 338 -16.33 -13.88 -13.14
CA GLN A 338 -16.11 -15.30 -12.82
C GLN A 338 -14.63 -15.68 -12.63
N ARG A 339 -13.71 -14.81 -13.08
CA ARG A 339 -12.25 -15.05 -13.02
C ARG A 339 -11.54 -14.13 -12.02
N ILE A 340 -12.25 -13.41 -11.15
CA ILE A 340 -11.69 -12.43 -10.20
C ILE A 340 -10.50 -12.95 -9.36
N PHE A 341 -10.50 -14.23 -8.98
CA PHE A 341 -9.39 -14.86 -8.25
C PHE A 341 -8.62 -15.91 -9.07
N SER A 342 -8.83 -15.96 -10.39
CA SER A 342 -8.05 -16.82 -11.29
C SER A 342 -6.64 -16.26 -11.48
N THR A 343 -5.62 -17.06 -11.18
CA THR A 343 -4.20 -16.77 -11.43
C THR A 343 -3.86 -16.72 -12.93
N GLN A 344 -4.71 -17.28 -13.80
CA GLN A 344 -4.57 -17.16 -15.25
C GLN A 344 -5.28 -15.91 -15.76
N MET A 345 -4.53 -14.99 -16.36
CA MET A 345 -5.09 -13.94 -17.23
C MET A 345 -5.19 -14.51 -18.64
N GLY A 346 -6.43 -14.78 -19.08
CA GLY A 346 -6.69 -15.20 -20.46
C GLY A 346 -6.74 -13.97 -21.37
N HIS A 347 -6.17 -14.13 -22.57
CA HIS A 347 -6.26 -13.24 -23.72
C HIS A 347 -7.68 -12.83 -24.07
#